data_AF-A0A7J3EH28-F1
#
_entry.id   AF-A0A7J3EH28-F1
#
_cell.length_a   1.000
_cell.length_b   1.000
_cell.length_c   1.000
_cell.angle_alpha   90.00
_cell.angle_beta   90.00
_cell.angle_gamma   90.00
#
_symmetry.space_group_name_H-M   'P 1'
#
loop_
_entity.id
_entity.type
_entity.pdbx_description
1 polymer ?
#
loop_
_entity_poly.entity_id
_entity_poly.type
_entity_poly.pdbx_seq_one_letter_code
_entity_poly.pdbx_strand_id
1 'polypeptide(L)'
;MRLEAMDLSTLRLLLSFAILTPSTVLDVKFREVSDEFWIVGLILGLAINILEVLTGHLELLKLLTSLAVGCMMGFSLFYVGFFGGADSKALIFLSFTLPENPTLIRQLGVSLNIPVITVFNNAVTLSLCYPLTIAILNVKELVRGR
;
A
#
# COMPACT_ATOMS: atom_id res chain seq x y z
N MET A 1 12.74 -10.49 25.78
CA MET A 1 12.40 -11.83 25.29
C MET A 1 11.09 -11.67 24.52
N ARG A 2 11.20 -11.50 23.19
CA ARG A 2 10.18 -10.95 22.28
C ARG A 2 9.92 -11.93 21.12
N LEU A 3 9.80 -13.20 21.50
CA LEU A 3 9.62 -14.35 20.63
C LEU A 3 8.40 -15.08 21.18
N GLU A 4 7.55 -15.63 20.30
CA GLU A 4 6.40 -16.54 20.53
C GLU A 4 5.04 -16.01 20.03
N ALA A 5 4.81 -14.69 19.90
CA ALA A 5 3.66 -14.22 19.14
C ALA A 5 4.03 -14.28 17.65
N MET A 6 3.26 -15.01 16.83
CA MET A 6 3.27 -14.82 15.37
C MET A 6 3.19 -13.31 15.13
N ASP A 7 4.29 -12.70 14.68
CA ASP A 7 4.44 -11.25 14.67
C ASP A 7 3.30 -10.66 13.83
N LEU A 8 2.33 -10.01 14.46
CA LEU A 8 1.14 -9.48 13.79
C LEU A 8 1.53 -8.51 12.67
N SER A 9 2.75 -7.96 12.72
CA SER A 9 3.33 -7.20 11.62
C SER A 9 3.57 -8.02 10.34
N THR A 10 3.92 -9.30 10.47
CA THR A 10 3.99 -10.25 9.34
C THR A 10 2.59 -10.55 8.80
N LEU A 11 1.59 -10.69 9.68
CA LEU A 11 0.21 -10.91 9.25
C LEU A 11 -0.33 -9.72 8.46
N ARG A 12 -0.05 -8.47 8.88
CA ARG A 12 -0.39 -7.26 8.11
C ARG A 12 0.26 -7.25 6.75
N LEU A 13 1.53 -7.66 6.66
CA LEU A 13 2.27 -7.72 5.40
C LEU A 13 1.65 -8.76 4.47
N LEU A 14 1.35 -9.96 4.98
CA LEU A 14 0.68 -11.02 4.22
C LEU A 14 -0.71 -10.57 3.76
N LEU A 15 -1.50 -9.92 4.63
CA LEU A 15 -2.79 -9.35 4.28
C LEU A 15 -2.65 -8.30 3.17
N SER A 16 -1.64 -7.43 3.26
CA SER A 16 -1.35 -6.42 2.23
C SER A 16 -1.08 -7.06 0.88
N PHE A 17 -0.24 -8.11 0.83
CA PHE A 17 0.01 -8.86 -0.40
C PHE A 17 -1.24 -9.60 -0.90
N ALA A 18 -2.03 -10.18 0.00
CA ALA A 18 -3.24 -10.93 -0.33
C ALA A 18 -4.34 -10.05 -0.95
N ILE A 19 -4.41 -8.77 -0.58
CA ILE A 19 -5.34 -7.80 -1.18
C ILE A 19 -4.75 -7.13 -2.41
N LEU A 20 -3.49 -6.67 -2.36
CA LEU A 20 -2.88 -5.90 -3.45
C LEU A 20 -2.51 -6.73 -4.68
N THR A 21 -2.11 -7.99 -4.50
CA THR A 21 -1.70 -8.83 -5.66
C THR A 21 -2.90 -9.13 -6.55
N PRO A 22 -4.04 -9.64 -6.04
CA PRO A 22 -5.22 -9.85 -6.85
C PRO A 22 -5.80 -8.55 -7.40
N SER A 23 -5.81 -7.46 -6.62
CA SER A 23 -6.32 -6.17 -7.12
C SER A 23 -5.49 -5.64 -8.29
N THR A 24 -4.17 -5.83 -8.27
CA THR A 24 -3.30 -5.49 -9.41
C THR A 24 -3.64 -6.32 -10.64
N VAL A 25 -3.86 -7.63 -10.48
CA VAL A 25 -4.25 -8.52 -11.60
C VAL A 25 -5.59 -8.11 -12.19
N LEU A 26 -6.57 -7.76 -11.34
CA LEU A 26 -7.89 -7.31 -11.76
C LEU A 26 -7.82 -5.94 -12.45
N ASP A 27 -7.08 -4.99 -11.89
CA ASP A 27 -6.91 -3.65 -12.48
C ASP A 27 -6.22 -3.72 -13.85
N VAL A 28 -5.19 -4.56 -14.00
CA VAL A 28 -4.49 -4.73 -15.29
C VAL A 28 -5.40 -5.41 -16.33
N LYS A 29 -6.15 -6.43 -15.94
CA LYS A 29 -6.92 -7.26 -16.89
C LYS A 29 -8.28 -6.68 -17.25
N PHE A 30 -8.96 -6.06 -16.29
CA PHE A 30 -10.35 -5.62 -16.41
C PHE A 30 -10.54 -4.13 -16.17
N ARG A 31 -9.50 -3.40 -15.73
CA ARG A 31 -9.57 -1.97 -15.34
C ARG A 31 -10.58 -1.69 -14.23
N GLU A 32 -10.98 -2.71 -13.50
CA GLU A 32 -11.99 -2.65 -12.44
C GLU A 32 -11.56 -3.55 -11.27
N VAL A 33 -11.68 -3.02 -10.06
CA VAL A 33 -11.45 -3.77 -8.81
C VAL A 33 -12.68 -3.60 -7.94
N SER A 34 -13.28 -4.73 -7.56
CA SER A 34 -14.49 -4.76 -6.73
C SER A 34 -14.26 -4.16 -5.34
N ASP A 35 -15.25 -3.43 -4.83
CA ASP A 35 -15.15 -2.72 -3.55
C ASP A 35 -15.03 -3.65 -2.33
N GLU A 36 -15.53 -4.88 -2.48
CA GLU A 36 -15.44 -5.93 -1.47
C GLU A 36 -14.00 -6.27 -1.11
N PHE A 37 -13.06 -6.24 -2.07
CA PHE A 37 -11.63 -6.49 -1.79
C PHE A 37 -11.08 -5.47 -0.81
N TRP A 38 -11.40 -4.19 -1.04
CA TRP A 38 -10.93 -3.10 -0.20
C TRP A 38 -11.62 -3.13 1.17
N ILE A 39 -12.94 -3.33 1.22
CA ILE A 39 -13.70 -3.36 2.47
C ILE A 39 -13.24 -4.52 3.37
N VAL A 40 -13.09 -5.73 2.82
CA VAL A 40 -12.59 -6.89 3.57
C VAL A 40 -11.19 -6.62 4.10
N GLY A 41 -10.30 -6.09 3.25
CA GLY A 41 -8.95 -5.72 3.65
C GLY A 41 -8.93 -4.68 4.78
N LEU A 42 -9.73 -3.62 4.68
CA LEU A 42 -9.85 -2.56 5.68
C LEU A 42 -10.32 -3.10 7.04
N ILE A 43 -11.36 -3.95 7.04
CA ILE A 43 -11.90 -4.53 8.28
C ILE A 43 -10.84 -5.42 8.95
N LEU A 44 -10.20 -6.30 8.19
CA LEU A 44 -9.19 -7.22 8.72
C LEU A 44 -7.95 -6.47 9.23
N GLY A 45 -7.44 -5.49 8.46
CA GLY A 45 -6.29 -4.68 8.84
C GLY A 45 -6.57 -3.87 10.12
N LEU A 46 -7.73 -3.24 10.19
CA LEU A 46 -8.13 -2.48 11.37
C LEU A 46 -8.34 -3.37 12.60
N ALA A 47 -8.94 -4.56 12.44
CA ALA A 47 -9.10 -5.51 13.54
C ALA A 47 -7.76 -5.95 14.13
N ILE A 48 -6.76 -6.23 13.28
CA ILE A 48 -5.39 -6.54 13.71
C ILE A 48 -4.78 -5.35 14.49
N ASN A 49 -4.96 -4.12 14.00
CA ASN A 49 -4.42 -2.93 14.66
C ASN A 49 -5.09 -2.65 16.00
N ILE A 50 -6.41 -2.81 16.10
CA ILE A 50 -7.13 -2.64 17.36
C ILE A 50 -6.61 -3.65 18.39
N LEU A 51 -6.42 -4.91 18.01
CA LEU A 51 -5.87 -5.93 18.90
C LEU A 51 -4.46 -5.54 19.40
N GLU A 52 -3.60 -5.02 18.53
CA GLU A 52 -2.27 -4.55 18.93
C GLU A 52 -2.30 -3.31 19.82
N VAL A 53 -3.24 -2.39 19.62
CA VAL A 53 -3.43 -1.24 20.52
C VAL A 53 -3.88 -1.71 21.89
N LEU A 54 -4.85 -2.63 21.95
CA LEU A 54 -5.38 -3.18 23.22
C LEU A 54 -4.33 -3.97 24.01
N THR A 55 -3.41 -4.63 23.31
CA THR A 55 -2.29 -5.37 23.92
C THR A 55 -1.06 -4.49 24.23
N GLY A 56 -1.11 -3.21 23.87
CA GLY A 56 -0.03 -2.24 24.11
C GLY A 56 1.18 -2.40 23.20
N HIS A 57 1.05 -3.16 22.11
CA HIS A 57 2.12 -3.37 21.12
C HIS A 57 2.15 -2.28 20.04
N LEU A 58 1.02 -1.64 19.77
CA LEU A 58 0.91 -0.50 18.85
C LEU A 58 0.44 0.75 19.60
N GLU A 59 1.11 1.88 19.38
CA GLU A 59 0.66 3.17 19.90
C GLU A 59 -0.57 3.66 19.14
N LEU A 60 -1.63 4.03 19.86
CA LEU A 60 -2.85 4.57 19.27
C LEU A 60 -2.57 5.79 18.38
N LEU A 61 -1.64 6.66 18.77
CA LEU A 61 -1.25 7.83 17.97
C LEU A 61 -0.66 7.43 16.61
N LYS A 62 0.15 6.36 16.53
CA LYS A 62 0.68 5.86 15.24
C LYS A 62 -0.45 5.36 14.34
N LEU A 63 -1.42 4.65 14.90
CA LEU A 63 -2.60 4.22 14.15
C LEU A 63 -3.38 5.42 13.61
N LEU A 64 -3.74 6.38 14.48
CA LEU A 64 -4.52 7.56 14.08
C LEU A 64 -3.81 8.41 13.03
N THR A 65 -2.50 8.63 13.18
CA THR A 65 -1.70 9.38 12.20
C THR A 65 -1.64 8.67 10.86
N SER A 66 -1.44 7.34 10.84
CA SER A 66 -1.49 6.55 9.60
C SER A 66 -2.83 6.70 8.90
N LEU A 67 -3.93 6.45 9.61
CA LEU A 67 -5.29 6.54 9.07
C LEU A 67 -5.58 7.94 8.51
N ALA A 68 -5.26 8.99 9.28
CA ALA A 68 -5.48 10.36 8.86
C ALA A 68 -4.70 10.68 7.57
N VAL A 69 -3.41 10.37 7.53
CA VAL A 69 -2.56 10.64 6.37
C VAL A 69 -3.02 9.86 5.15
N GLY A 70 -3.29 8.56 5.29
CA GLY A 70 -3.71 7.71 4.18
C GLY A 70 -5.07 8.10 3.61
N CYS A 71 -6.06 8.36 4.46
CA CYS A 71 -7.36 8.88 4.02
C CYS A 71 -7.22 10.22 3.32
N MET A 72 -6.50 11.16 3.93
CA MET A 72 -6.33 12.49 3.37
C MET A 72 -5.63 12.44 2.02
N MET A 73 -4.57 11.62 1.88
CA MET A 73 -3.90 11.39 0.59
C MET A 73 -4.83 10.73 -0.43
N GLY A 74 -5.46 9.60 -0.08
CA GLY A 74 -6.32 8.84 -0.98
C GLY A 74 -7.48 9.67 -1.52
N PHE A 75 -8.21 10.37 -0.64
CA PHE A 75 -9.32 11.23 -1.07
C PHE A 75 -8.83 12.43 -1.87
N SER A 76 -7.76 13.12 -1.44
CA SER A 76 -7.27 14.30 -2.16
C SER A 76 -6.81 13.95 -3.57
N LEU A 77 -6.06 12.86 -3.73
CA LEU A 77 -5.56 12.41 -5.03
C LEU A 77 -6.69 11.94 -5.96
N PHE A 78 -7.74 11.32 -5.41
CA PHE A 78 -8.94 10.95 -6.15
C PHE A 78 -9.71 12.18 -6.64
N TYR A 79 -10.01 13.14 -5.75
CA TYR A 79 -10.81 14.32 -6.08
C TYR A 79 -10.12 15.28 -7.05
N VAL A 80 -8.79 15.40 -6.97
CA VAL A 80 -8.01 16.19 -7.94
C VAL A 80 -7.92 15.48 -9.31
N GLY A 81 -8.31 14.20 -9.39
CA GLY A 81 -8.23 13.40 -10.61
C GLY A 81 -6.79 12.99 -10.95
N PHE A 82 -5.86 13.08 -9.99
CA PHE A 82 -4.46 12.70 -10.21
C PHE A 82 -4.31 11.18 -10.27
N PHE A 83 -5.06 10.45 -9.45
CA PHE A 83 -5.04 8.98 -9.38
C PHE A 83 -6.42 8.37 -9.64
N GLY A 84 -6.39 7.12 -10.11
CA GLY A 84 -7.58 6.31 -10.28
C GLY A 84 -8.22 5.92 -8.95
N GLY A 85 -9.44 5.38 -9.04
CA GLY A 85 -10.17 4.89 -7.87
C GLY A 85 -9.43 3.75 -7.15
N ALA A 86 -8.83 2.83 -7.90
CA ALA A 86 -8.08 1.69 -7.33
C ALA A 86 -6.84 2.14 -6.56
N ASP A 87 -6.01 3.02 -7.13
CA ASP A 87 -4.80 3.54 -6.47
C ASP A 87 -5.13 4.29 -5.17
N SER A 88 -6.19 5.11 -5.22
CA SER A 88 -6.66 5.88 -4.07
C SER A 88 -7.15 4.95 -2.95
N LYS A 89 -7.93 3.92 -3.30
CA LYS A 89 -8.38 2.89 -2.34
C LYS A 89 -7.22 2.07 -1.78
N ALA A 90 -6.18 1.80 -2.58
CA ALA A 90 -4.97 1.11 -2.13
C ALA A 90 -4.22 1.90 -1.05
N LEU A 91 -4.07 3.23 -1.21
CA LEU A 91 -3.45 4.10 -0.20
C LEU A 91 -4.24 4.09 1.12
N ILE A 92 -5.58 4.19 1.03
CA ILE A 92 -6.45 4.11 2.20
C ILE A 92 -6.31 2.74 2.86
N PHE A 93 -6.41 1.65 2.10
CA PHE A 93 -6.22 0.28 2.59
C PHE A 93 -4.89 0.08 3.31
N LEU A 94 -3.79 0.53 2.71
CA LEU A 94 -2.45 0.44 3.30
C LEU A 94 -2.37 1.19 4.63
N SER A 95 -3.00 2.36 4.75
CA SER A 95 -2.99 3.12 6.00
C SER A 95 -3.76 2.46 7.15
N PHE A 96 -4.79 1.68 6.81
CA PHE A 96 -5.55 0.86 7.75
C PHE A 96 -4.86 -0.45 8.11
N THR A 97 -3.89 -0.89 7.31
CA THR A 97 -3.23 -2.19 7.51
C THR A 97 -1.82 -2.03 8.07
N LEU A 98 -1.10 -0.98 7.70
CA LEU A 98 0.32 -0.76 8.04
C LEU A 98 0.52 0.60 8.74
N PRO A 99 0.13 0.72 10.03
CA PRO A 99 0.34 1.93 10.80
C PRO A 99 1.81 2.17 11.18
N GLU A 100 2.61 1.10 11.22
CA GLU A 100 4.06 1.15 11.44
C GLU A 100 4.78 0.13 10.57
N ASN A 101 6.12 0.26 10.44
CA ASN A 101 6.89 -0.64 9.58
C ASN A 101 6.85 -2.07 10.11
N PRO A 102 6.57 -3.06 9.22
CA PRO A 102 6.73 -4.46 9.58
C PRO A 102 8.12 -4.74 10.13
N THR A 103 8.22 -5.64 11.11
CA THR A 103 9.51 -5.95 11.76
C THR A 103 10.56 -6.39 10.75
N LEU A 104 10.17 -7.18 9.74
CA LEU A 104 11.05 -7.62 8.65
C LEU A 104 11.67 -6.43 7.90
N ILE A 105 10.87 -5.40 7.58
CA ILE A 105 11.35 -4.20 6.87
C ILE A 105 12.25 -3.36 7.78
N ARG A 106 11.90 -3.25 9.07
CA ARG A 106 12.72 -2.55 10.06
C ARG A 106 14.10 -3.19 10.24
N GLN A 107 14.19 -4.52 10.17
CA GLN A 107 15.45 -5.27 10.25
C GLN A 107 16.37 -4.99 9.05
N LEU A 108 15.83 -4.59 7.90
CA LEU A 108 16.60 -4.17 6.73
C LEU A 108 17.16 -2.74 6.85
N GLY A 109 17.04 -2.10 8.02
CA GLY A 109 17.51 -0.74 8.27
C GLY A 109 16.57 0.35 7.75
N VAL A 110 15.40 -0.02 7.22
CA VAL A 110 14.39 0.92 6.76
C VAL A 110 13.47 1.27 7.93
N SER A 111 13.66 2.48 8.49
CA SER A 111 12.81 3.00 9.57
C SER A 111 12.24 4.35 9.16
N LEU A 112 10.95 4.36 8.84
CA LEU A 112 10.22 5.56 8.47
C LEU A 112 8.91 5.67 9.26
N ASN A 113 8.59 6.87 9.73
CA ASN A 113 7.50 7.05 10.70
C ASN A 113 6.11 6.71 10.14
N ILE A 114 5.92 6.81 8.83
CA ILE A 114 4.61 6.63 8.17
C ILE A 114 4.77 5.73 6.93
N PRO A 115 4.45 4.43 7.02
CA PRO A 115 4.66 3.48 5.93
C PRO A 115 3.89 3.84 4.64
N VAL A 116 2.66 4.34 4.74
CA VAL A 116 1.85 4.68 3.55
C VAL A 116 2.52 5.74 2.66
N ILE A 117 3.15 6.77 3.25
CA ILE A 117 3.92 7.78 2.50
C ILE A 117 5.11 7.13 1.80
N THR A 118 5.76 6.17 2.46
CA THR A 118 6.92 5.47 1.91
C THR A 118 6.52 4.65 0.69
N VAL A 119 5.45 3.85 0.81
CA VAL A 119 4.93 3.05 -0.30
C VAL A 119 4.53 3.96 -1.46
N PHE A 120 3.85 5.07 -1.18
CA PHE A 120 3.48 6.06 -2.18
C PHE A 120 4.71 6.65 -2.90
N ASN A 121 5.70 7.15 -2.18
CA ASN A 121 6.91 7.74 -2.76
C ASN A 121 7.68 6.74 -3.61
N ASN A 122 7.82 5.50 -3.12
CA ASN A 122 8.48 4.44 -3.87
C ASN A 122 7.69 4.07 -5.13
N ALA A 123 6.36 4.00 -5.06
CA ALA A 123 5.51 3.73 -6.21
C ALA A 123 5.60 4.83 -7.29
N VAL A 124 5.57 6.10 -6.89
CA VAL A 124 5.74 7.23 -7.81
C VAL A 124 7.15 7.25 -8.41
N THR A 125 8.18 6.92 -7.63
CA THR A 125 9.55 6.83 -8.15
C THR A 125 9.66 5.68 -9.17
N LEU A 126 9.07 4.52 -8.87
CA LEU A 126 9.04 3.37 -9.77
C LEU A 126 8.22 3.64 -11.04
N SER A 127 7.17 4.46 -10.98
CA SER A 127 6.38 4.79 -12.17
C SER A 127 7.17 5.59 -13.21
N LEU A 128 8.26 6.26 -12.83
CA LEU A 128 9.20 6.91 -13.77
C LEU A 128 9.88 5.91 -14.73
N CYS A 129 9.93 4.62 -14.39
CA CYS A 129 10.41 3.57 -15.28
C CYS A 129 9.46 3.32 -16.47
N TYR A 130 8.17 3.65 -16.33
CA TYR A 130 7.17 3.42 -17.37
C TYR A 130 7.43 4.22 -18.66
N PRO A 131 7.59 5.57 -18.64
CA PRO A 131 7.90 6.33 -19.85
C PRO A 131 9.23 5.93 -20.49
N LEU A 132 10.23 5.54 -19.69
CA LEU A 132 11.51 5.02 -20.21
C LEU A 132 11.29 3.72 -21.01
N THR A 133 10.42 2.84 -20.51
CA THR A 133 10.07 1.59 -21.20
C THR A 133 9.39 1.90 -22.54
N ILE A 134 8.43 2.83 -22.55
CA ILE A 134 7.76 3.26 -23.79
C ILE A 134 8.74 3.90 -24.78
N ALA A 135 9.65 4.75 -24.31
CA ALA A 135 10.66 5.36 -25.17
C ALA A 135 11.56 4.31 -25.86
N ILE A 136 11.99 3.29 -25.13
CA ILE A 136 12.78 2.17 -25.69
C ILE A 136 11.98 1.40 -26.73
N LEU A 137 10.69 1.13 -26.47
CA LEU A 137 9.82 0.44 -27.41
C LEU A 137 9.60 1.25 -28.69
N ASN A 138 9.34 2.56 -28.56
CA ASN A 138 9.15 3.45 -29.70
C ASN A 138 10.42 3.56 -30.55
N VAL A 139 11.60 3.68 -29.93
CA VAL A 139 12.88 3.70 -30.66
C VAL A 139 13.10 2.38 -31.40
N LYS A 140 12.77 1.24 -30.77
CA LYS A 140 12.86 -0.08 -31.40
C LYS A 140 11.92 -0.21 -32.60
N GLU A 141 10.73 0.36 -32.55
CA GLU A 141 9.79 0.39 -33.69
C GLU A 141 10.28 1.29 -34.81
N LEU A 142 10.77 2.49 -34.46
CA LEU A 142 11.36 3.43 -35.42
C LEU A 142 12.55 2.82 -36.18
N VAL A 143 13.45 2.13 -35.48
CA VAL A 143 14.59 1.42 -36.10
C VAL A 143 14.13 0.27 -37.00
N ARG A 144 12.97 -0.33 -36.71
CA ARG A 144 12.34 -1.38 -37.55
C ARG A 144 11.59 -0.79 -38.76
N GLY A 145 11.58 0.54 -38.93
CA GLY A 145 10.89 1.22 -40.02
C GLY A 145 9.36 1.13 -39.92
N ARG A 146 8.82 0.99 -38.70
CA ARG A 146 7.39 1.07 -38.42
C ARG A 146 7.06 2.37 -37.68
#